data_AF-A0A661PBQ2-F1
#
_entry.id   AF-A0A661PBQ2-F1
#
_cell.length_a   1.000
_cell.length_b   1.000
_cell.length_c   1.000
_cell.angle_alpha   90.00
_cell.angle_beta   90.00
_cell.angle_gamma   90.00
#
_symmetry.space_group_name_H-M   'P 1'
#
loop_
_entity.id
_entity.type
_entity.pdbx_description
1 polymer ?
#
loop_
_entity_poly.entity_id
_entity_poly.type
_entity_poly.pdbx_seq_one_letter_code
_entity_poly.pdbx_strand_id
1 'polypeptide(L)'
;DVTLFVDKSKGCYHRIYNNHNFLNADIITDLPDRFSSFFIDLTAVKTATKIEMSETCIIKTFEELLNEKPDSKEELEKAIHPSSNIQYKRGI
;
A
#
# COMPACT_ATOMS: atom_id res chain seq x y z
N ASP A 1 11.46 14.44 7.95
CA ASP A 1 12.33 13.94 6.86
C ASP A 1 11.75 12.69 6.23
N VAL A 2 11.78 12.59 4.90
CA VAL A 2 11.37 11.39 4.15
C VAL A 2 12.65 10.66 3.76
N THR A 3 12.85 9.46 4.32
CA THR A 3 13.94 8.58 3.93
C THR A 3 13.59 7.88 2.62
N LEU A 4 14.54 7.80 1.70
CA LEU A 4 14.37 7.15 0.39
C LEU A 4 15.41 6.04 0.22
N PHE A 5 15.00 4.94 -0.39
CA PHE A 5 15.89 3.86 -0.82
C PHE A 5 16.15 3.95 -2.31
N VAL A 6 17.42 3.80 -2.70
CA VAL A 6 17.82 3.76 -4.12
C VAL A 6 18.34 2.36 -4.43
N ASP A 7 17.61 1.65 -5.27
CA ASP A 7 18.03 0.36 -5.82
C ASP A 7 18.71 0.58 -7.18
N LYS A 8 19.99 0.18 -7.25
CA LYS A 8 20.82 0.29 -8.45
C LYS A 8 21.24 -1.09 -8.92
N SER A 9 20.84 -1.45 -10.13
CA SER A 9 21.30 -2.66 -10.80
C SER A 9 21.98 -2.30 -12.12
N LYS A 10 23.13 -2.94 -12.40
CA LYS A 10 23.92 -2.67 -13.62
C LYS A 10 23.06 -2.98 -14.86
N GLY A 11 22.94 -2.01 -15.77
CA GLY A 11 22.18 -2.16 -17.02
C GLY A 11 20.66 -1.94 -16.90
N CYS A 12 20.15 -1.61 -15.71
CA CYS A 12 18.74 -1.29 -15.47
C CYS A 12 18.55 0.19 -15.08
N TYR A 13 17.33 0.70 -15.20
CA TYR A 13 16.97 1.99 -14.60
C TYR A 13 17.07 1.91 -13.08
N HIS A 14 17.59 2.98 -12.47
CA HIS A 14 17.57 3.12 -11.02
C HIS A 14 16.13 3.20 -10.52
N ARG A 15 15.84 2.50 -9.43
CA ARG A 15 14.52 2.54 -8.78
C ARG A 15 14.66 3.29 -7.47
N ILE A 16 13.70 4.18 -7.20
CA ILE A 16 13.66 4.97 -5.98
C ILE A 16 12.36 4.65 -5.27
N TYR A 17 12.46 4.29 -3.99
CA TYR A 17 11.33 3.92 -3.16
C TYR A 17 11.29 4.75 -1.89
N ASN A 18 10.08 4.96 -1.37
CA ASN A 18 9.91 5.50 -0.04
C ASN A 18 10.37 4.47 1.01
N ASN A 19 10.77 4.96 2.18
CA ASN A 19 11.12 4.10 3.31
C ASN A 19 9.98 3.19 3.74
N HIS A 20 8.74 3.64 3.58
CA HIS A 20 7.54 2.85 3.85
C HIS A 20 6.69 2.72 2.58
N ASN A 21 6.11 1.55 2.35
CA ASN A 21 5.14 1.32 1.30
C ASN A 21 3.91 2.21 1.51
N PHE A 22 3.29 2.59 0.41
CA PHE A 22 2.06 3.36 0.44
C PHE A 22 0.87 2.43 0.58
N LEU A 23 0.04 2.70 1.58
CA LEU A 23 -1.25 2.03 1.78
C LEU A 23 -2.27 3.10 2.13
N ASN A 24 -3.26 3.28 1.27
CA ASN A 24 -4.30 4.28 1.45
C ASN A 24 -5.69 3.63 1.39
N ALA A 25 -6.06 2.91 2.44
CA ALA A 25 -7.38 2.27 2.53
C ALA A 25 -8.53 3.28 2.69
N ASP A 26 -8.24 4.46 3.25
CA ASP A 26 -9.22 5.55 3.48
C ASP A 26 -9.94 6.00 2.20
N ILE A 27 -9.25 5.97 1.05
CA ILE A 27 -9.78 6.47 -0.23
C ILE A 27 -11.03 5.75 -0.72
N ILE A 28 -11.22 4.49 -0.29
CA ILE A 28 -12.36 3.67 -0.67
C ILE A 28 -13.65 4.27 -0.09
N THR A 29 -13.59 4.81 1.13
CA THR A 29 -14.73 5.40 1.83
C THR A 29 -14.81 6.92 1.70
N ASP A 30 -13.68 7.60 1.52
CA ASP A 30 -13.64 9.07 1.41
C ASP A 30 -14.27 9.58 0.10
N LEU A 31 -14.16 8.80 -0.97
CA LEU A 31 -14.65 9.13 -2.32
C LEU A 31 -15.48 7.98 -2.90
N PRO A 32 -16.66 7.68 -2.33
CA PRO A 32 -17.50 6.59 -2.78
C PRO A 32 -17.93 6.81 -4.23
N ASP A 33 -18.09 5.71 -4.98
CA ASP A 33 -18.50 5.68 -6.39
C ASP A 33 -17.62 6.48 -7.36
N ARG A 34 -16.44 6.96 -6.91
CA ARG A 34 -15.56 7.78 -7.74
C ARG A 34 -14.63 6.94 -8.63
N PHE A 35 -14.23 5.77 -8.16
CA PHE A 35 -13.26 4.90 -8.82
C PHE A 35 -13.94 3.62 -9.31
N SER A 36 -13.67 3.23 -10.55
CA SER A 36 -14.14 1.97 -11.13
C SER A 36 -13.27 0.77 -10.76
N SER A 37 -12.02 1.02 -10.39
CA SER A 37 -11.03 0.00 -10.07
C SER A 37 -9.92 0.56 -9.20
N PHE A 38 -9.28 -0.34 -8.44
CA PHE A 38 -8.13 -0.05 -7.61
C PHE A 38 -6.94 -0.90 -8.06
N PHE A 39 -5.73 -0.40 -7.84
CA PHE A 39 -4.50 -1.12 -8.12
C PHE A 39 -3.78 -1.44 -6.81
N ILE A 40 -3.30 -2.67 -6.69
CA ILE A 40 -2.35 -3.09 -5.67
C ILE A 40 -1.05 -3.51 -6.36
N ASP A 41 0.07 -3.03 -5.84
CA ASP A 41 1.40 -3.47 -6.24
C ASP A 41 1.98 -4.33 -5.11
N LEU A 42 2.19 -5.61 -5.40
CA LEU A 42 2.73 -6.60 -4.45
C LEU A 42 4.21 -6.90 -4.73
N THR A 43 4.88 -6.08 -5.54
CA THR A 43 6.31 -6.26 -5.83
C THR A 43 7.12 -6.32 -4.54
N ALA A 44 7.90 -7.38 -4.37
CA ALA A 44 8.77 -7.57 -3.21
C ALA A 44 9.97 -6.60 -3.25
N VAL A 45 9.73 -5.35 -2.84
CA VAL A 45 10.75 -4.31 -2.70
C VAL A 45 11.23 -4.28 -1.25
N LYS A 46 12.55 -4.20 -1.04
CA LYS A 46 13.11 -4.03 0.30
C LYS A 46 12.89 -2.59 0.78
N THR A 47 11.86 -2.40 1.60
CA THR A 47 11.59 -1.18 2.35
C THR A 47 11.58 -1.48 3.85
N ALA A 48 11.32 -0.48 4.70
CA ALA A 48 11.14 -0.70 6.14
C ALA A 48 9.73 -1.24 6.48
N THR A 49 8.83 -1.33 5.50
CA THR A 49 7.51 -1.96 5.67
C THR A 49 7.65 -3.47 5.77
N LYS A 50 7.00 -4.04 6.78
CA LYS A 50 6.83 -5.47 6.94
C LYS A 50 5.44 -5.85 6.44
N ILE A 51 5.38 -7.02 5.82
CA ILE A 51 4.14 -7.62 5.33
C ILE A 51 4.01 -8.96 6.02
N GLU A 52 3.02 -9.08 6.90
CA GLU A 52 2.81 -10.25 7.77
C GLU A 52 1.74 -11.21 7.21
N MET A 53 1.31 -11.02 5.96
CA MET A 53 0.34 -11.84 5.24
C MET A 53 0.90 -12.33 3.91
N SER A 54 0.40 -13.48 3.43
CA SER A 54 0.69 -13.93 2.07
C SER A 54 0.03 -13.00 1.04
N GLU A 55 0.59 -12.92 -0.17
CA GLU A 55 0.02 -12.14 -1.29
C GLU A 55 -1.46 -12.49 -1.53
N THR A 56 -1.80 -13.78 -1.51
CA THR A 56 -3.20 -14.24 -1.68
C THR A 56 -4.11 -13.76 -0.56
N CYS A 57 -3.61 -13.74 0.68
CA CYS A 57 -4.38 -13.21 1.80
C CYS A 57 -4.58 -11.69 1.67
N ILE A 58 -3.56 -10.95 1.25
CA ILE A 58 -3.66 -9.50 1.02
C ILE A 58 -4.71 -9.19 -0.04
N ILE A 59 -4.69 -9.92 -1.17
CA ILE A 59 -5.69 -9.77 -2.24
C ILE A 59 -7.09 -9.99 -1.67
N LYS A 60 -7.29 -11.10 -0.94
CA LYS A 60 -8.58 -11.43 -0.35
C LYS A 60 -9.06 -10.37 0.63
N THR A 61 -8.21 -9.92 1.56
CA THR A 61 -8.57 -8.88 2.54
C THR A 61 -8.87 -7.55 1.87
N PHE A 62 -8.17 -7.23 0.76
CA PHE A 62 -8.46 -6.04 -0.04
C PHE A 62 -9.81 -6.16 -0.77
N GLU A 63 -10.13 -7.31 -1.35
CA GLU A 63 -11.48 -7.57 -1.93
C GLU A 63 -12.57 -7.46 -0.86
N GLU A 64 -12.34 -8.00 0.34
CA GLU A 64 -13.26 -7.87 1.47
C GLU A 64 -13.48 -6.41 1.88
N LEU A 65 -12.43 -5.59 1.86
CA LEU A 65 -12.50 -4.15 2.07
C LEU A 65 -13.34 -3.44 1.01
N LEU A 66 -13.18 -3.79 -0.26
CA LEU A 66 -14.01 -3.25 -1.35
C LEU A 66 -15.48 -3.64 -1.25
N ASN A 67 -15.78 -4.76 -0.60
CA ASN A 67 -17.15 -5.22 -0.31
C ASN A 67 -17.67 -4.76 1.06
N GLU A 68 -17.03 -3.74 1.66
CA GLU A 68 -17.44 -3.13 2.93
C GLU A 68 -17.50 -4.12 4.10
N LYS A 69 -16.72 -5.21 4.06
CA LYS A 69 -16.64 -6.14 5.19
C LYS A 69 -16.04 -5.41 6.39
N PRO A 70 -16.67 -5.48 7.58
CA PRO A 70 -16.10 -4.93 8.80
C PRO A 70 -14.68 -5.43 9.06
N ASP A 71 -13.87 -4.61 9.71
CA ASP A 71 -12.50 -4.91 10.18
C ASP A 71 -11.44 -5.20 9.09
N SER A 72 -11.83 -5.43 7.83
CA SER A 72 -10.93 -5.70 6.70
C SER A 72 -9.85 -4.61 6.50
N LYS A 73 -10.22 -3.34 6.69
CA LYS A 73 -9.28 -2.21 6.70
C LYS A 73 -8.23 -2.35 7.79
N GLU A 74 -8.67 -2.60 9.02
CA GLU A 74 -7.79 -2.70 10.19
C GLU A 74 -6.86 -3.92 10.06
N GLU A 75 -7.38 -5.03 9.56
CA GLU A 75 -6.59 -6.24 9.26
C GLU A 75 -5.48 -5.93 8.24
N LEU A 76 -5.81 -5.22 7.16
CA LEU A 76 -4.85 -4.82 6.14
C LEU A 76 -3.77 -3.86 6.67
N GLU A 77 -4.17 -2.86 7.46
CA GLU A 77 -3.26 -1.89 8.07
C GLU A 77 -2.34 -2.52 9.12
N LYS A 78 -2.83 -3.51 9.89
CA LYS A 78 -2.00 -4.29 10.82
C LYS A 78 -1.02 -5.18 10.09
N ALA A 79 -1.43 -5.79 8.99
CA ALA A 79 -0.59 -6.71 8.23
C ALA A 79 0.52 -6.00 7.43
N ILE A 80 0.26 -4.78 6.96
CA ILE A 80 1.18 -4.00 6.13
C ILE A 80 1.64 -2.78 6.95
N HIS A 81 2.65 -2.99 7.80
CA HIS A 81 3.11 -1.98 8.75
C HIS A 81 4.64 -1.92 8.85
N PRO A 82 5.23 -0.75 9.15
CA PRO A 82 4.63 0.57 9.01
C PRO A 82 4.37 0.90 7.53
N SER A 83 3.29 1.62 7.24
CA SER A 83 2.93 2.13 5.91
C SER A 83 2.67 3.64 5.96
N SER A 84 2.52 4.30 4.80
CA SER A 84 2.25 5.74 4.72
C SER A 84 1.12 6.08 3.77
N ASN A 85 0.27 7.04 4.15
CA ASN A 85 -0.69 7.71 3.25
C ASN A 85 -0.57 9.24 3.32
N ILE A 86 0.60 9.76 3.69
CA ILE A 86 0.79 11.19 3.95
C ILE A 86 0.60 12.06 2.69
N GLN A 87 0.93 11.55 1.51
CA GLN A 87 0.74 12.28 0.24
C GLN A 87 -0.75 12.50 -0.05
N TYR A 88 -1.54 11.42 0.08
CA TYR A 88 -3.00 11.50 -0.03
C TYR A 88 -3.60 12.52 0.94
N LYS A 89 -3.24 12.46 2.22
CA LYS A 89 -3.73 13.39 3.25
C LYS A 89 -3.36 14.86 2.97
N ARG A 90 -2.26 15.10 2.25
CA ARG A 90 -1.79 16.45 1.89
C ARG A 90 -2.40 16.96 0.58
N GLY A 91 -3.11 16.13 -0.18
CA GLY A 91 -3.65 16.48 -1.50
C GLY A 91 -2.55 16.65 -2.56
N ILE A 92 -1.48 15.85 -2.47
CA ILE A 92 -0.28 15.91 -3.34
C ILE A 92 -0.22 14.68 -4.23
#